data_AF-A0A925JYS3-F1
#
_entry.id   AF-A0A925JYS3-F1
#
_cell.length_a   1.000
_cell.length_b   1.000
_cell.length_c   1.000
_cell.angle_alpha   90.00
_cell.angle_beta   90.00
_cell.angle_gamma   90.00
#
_symmetry.space_group_name_H-M   'P 1'
#
loop_
_entity.id
_entity.type
_entity.pdbx_description
1 polymer ?
#
loop_
_entity_poly.entity_id
_entity_poly.type
_entity_poly.pdbx_seq_one_letter_code
_entity_poly.pdbx_strand_id
1 'polypeptide(L)'
;MAEAKNELENTAGATEDSDENALDDRGTDNAAGLALLKRLRDEGFDSDDEKLALALGRPAEEVAAWMRGEGELDDDIVMKARGIAQERGIEIE
;
A
#
# COMPACT_ATOMS: atom_id res chain seq x y z
N MET A 1 -56.60 15.83 -18.66
CA MET A 1 -55.40 16.65 -18.39
C MET A 1 -55.12 16.51 -16.91
N ALA A 2 -53.89 16.09 -16.60
CA ALA A 2 -53.51 15.37 -15.39
C ALA A 2 -53.46 16.24 -14.11
N GLU A 3 -53.69 15.57 -12.98
CA GLU A 3 -53.68 16.06 -11.61
C GLU A 3 -52.27 16.48 -11.16
N ALA A 4 -52.16 17.67 -10.55
CA ALA A 4 -50.97 18.10 -9.83
C ALA A 4 -51.23 17.93 -8.32
N LYS A 5 -50.89 16.76 -7.78
CA LYS A 5 -50.78 16.54 -6.34
C LYS A 5 -49.41 17.03 -5.89
N ASN A 6 -49.41 18.11 -5.12
CA ASN A 6 -48.26 18.61 -4.39
C ASN A 6 -48.14 17.79 -3.10
N GLU A 7 -47.33 16.74 -3.12
CA GLU A 7 -46.88 16.00 -1.93
C GLU A 7 -45.43 16.38 -1.66
N LEU A 8 -45.25 17.46 -0.90
CA LEU A 8 -43.98 17.88 -0.31
C LEU A 8 -44.05 17.56 1.17
N GLU A 9 -43.72 16.32 1.51
CA GLU A 9 -43.20 15.95 2.83
C GLU A 9 -42.58 14.56 2.71
N ASN A 10 -41.28 14.49 2.98
CA ASN A 10 -40.71 13.63 4.02
C ASN A 10 -39.31 13.15 3.63
N THR A 11 -38.34 13.50 4.48
CA THR A 11 -37.07 12.77 4.74
C THR A 11 -36.09 12.62 3.58
N ALA A 12 -34.78 12.71 3.74
CA ALA A 12 -33.89 12.81 4.88
C ALA A 12 -32.66 13.57 4.36
N GLY A 13 -31.72 13.91 5.24
CA GLY A 13 -30.47 14.54 4.83
C GLY A 13 -29.85 13.81 3.65
N ALA A 14 -29.76 14.50 2.51
CA ALA A 14 -28.67 14.26 1.58
C ALA A 14 -27.46 14.85 2.29
N THR A 15 -26.88 14.03 3.16
CA THR A 15 -25.53 14.22 3.64
C THR A 15 -24.66 14.51 2.43
N GLU A 16 -23.78 15.49 2.60
CA GLU A 16 -22.66 15.78 1.70
C GLU A 16 -21.63 14.63 1.71
N ASP A 17 -22.07 13.37 1.78
CA ASP A 17 -21.27 12.17 1.57
C ASP A 17 -21.24 11.88 0.06
N SER A 18 -20.66 12.80 -0.71
CA SER A 18 -19.95 12.37 -1.92
C SER A 18 -18.62 11.83 -1.46
N ASP A 19 -18.70 10.60 -0.92
CA ASP A 19 -17.60 9.68 -0.63
C ASP A 19 -16.26 10.37 -0.38
N GLU A 20 -16.12 10.93 0.82
CA GLU A 20 -14.81 11.12 1.49
C GLU A 20 -14.15 9.77 1.84
N ASN A 21 -14.56 8.67 1.19
CA ASN A 21 -13.79 7.45 1.10
C ASN A 21 -12.69 7.58 0.03
N ALA A 22 -12.00 8.73 0.04
CA ALA A 22 -10.74 8.91 -0.65
C ALA A 22 -9.68 8.05 0.07
N LEU A 23 -9.81 6.73 -0.11
CA LEU A 23 -8.76 5.73 -0.08
C LEU A 23 -7.62 6.12 0.86
N ASP A 24 -7.85 5.90 2.15
CA ASP A 24 -6.76 5.75 3.13
C ASP A 24 -6.04 4.40 2.91
N ASP A 25 -5.67 4.12 1.65
CA ASP A 25 -4.95 2.91 1.23
C ASP A 25 -3.44 3.10 1.40
N ARG A 26 -2.96 4.35 1.40
CA ARG A 26 -1.52 4.67 1.44
C ARG A 26 -0.83 4.28 2.75
N GLY A 27 -1.54 4.32 3.87
CA GLY A 27 -0.98 3.94 5.18
C GLY A 27 -0.90 2.43 5.39
N THR A 28 -1.94 1.72 4.95
CA THR A 28 -2.07 0.26 5.14
C THR A 28 -1.16 -0.50 4.19
N ASP A 29 -1.10 -0.08 2.92
CA ASP A 29 -0.28 -0.75 1.89
C ASP A 29 1.22 -0.52 2.12
N ASN A 30 1.61 0.67 2.57
CA ASN A 30 3.00 0.98 2.85
C ASN A 30 3.52 0.21 4.08
N ALA A 31 2.75 0.15 5.16
CA ALA A 31 3.14 -0.64 6.34
C ALA A 31 3.29 -2.13 6.01
N ALA A 32 2.35 -2.69 5.23
CA ALA A 32 2.43 -4.07 4.75
C ALA A 32 3.62 -4.29 3.80
N GLY A 33 3.86 -3.35 2.88
CA GLY A 33 5.00 -3.35 1.97
C GLY A 33 6.35 -3.30 2.71
N LEU A 34 6.46 -2.50 3.76
CA LEU A 34 7.65 -2.39 4.60
C LEU A 34 7.89 -3.68 5.38
N ALA A 35 6.85 -4.31 5.89
CA ALA A 35 6.94 -5.61 6.55
C ALA A 35 7.43 -6.69 5.56
N LEU A 36 6.89 -6.71 4.35
CA LEU A 36 7.34 -7.54 3.24
C LEU A 36 8.83 -7.31 2.95
N LEU A 37 9.28 -6.07 2.81
CA LEU A 37 10.68 -5.76 2.51
C LEU A 37 11.62 -6.19 3.65
N LYS A 38 11.24 -5.97 4.90
CA LYS A 38 12.02 -6.42 6.07
C LYS A 38 12.16 -7.94 6.07
N ARG A 39 11.06 -8.66 5.85
CA ARG A 39 11.07 -10.12 5.78
C ARG A 39 11.93 -10.62 4.62
N LEU A 40 11.77 -10.04 3.44
CA LEU A 40 12.57 -10.37 2.27
C LEU A 40 14.06 -10.11 2.50
N ARG A 41 14.41 -9.01 3.16
CA ARG A 41 15.80 -8.73 3.54
C ARG A 41 16.36 -9.79 4.48
N ASP A 42 15.62 -10.08 5.55
CA ASP A 42 16.10 -10.94 6.63
C ASP A 42 16.22 -12.40 6.18
N GLU A 43 15.22 -12.90 5.47
CA GLU A 43 15.17 -14.30 4.99
C GLU A 43 15.84 -14.50 3.64
N GLY A 44 15.79 -13.49 2.76
CA GLY A 44 16.26 -13.59 1.38
C GLY A 44 17.63 -13.00 1.12
N PHE A 45 18.12 -12.12 1.98
CA PHE A 45 19.35 -11.35 1.74
C PHE A 45 20.28 -11.28 2.95
N ASP A 46 20.20 -12.24 3.88
CA ASP A 46 21.07 -12.30 5.06
C ASP A 46 21.00 -11.03 5.94
N SER A 47 19.84 -10.36 5.99
CA SER A 47 19.67 -9.05 6.67
C SER A 47 20.56 -7.93 6.10
N ASP A 48 20.98 -8.03 4.84
CA ASP A 48 21.87 -7.09 4.16
C ASP A 48 21.07 -6.11 3.26
N ASP A 49 21.05 -4.84 3.66
CA ASP A 49 20.36 -3.77 2.95
C ASP A 49 20.95 -3.55 1.53
N GLU A 50 22.27 -3.72 1.35
CA GLU A 50 22.92 -3.53 0.05
C GLU A 50 22.53 -4.63 -0.94
N LYS A 51 22.47 -5.89 -0.48
CA LYS A 51 22.01 -7.00 -1.32
C LYS A 51 20.53 -6.85 -1.71
N LEU A 52 19.68 -6.42 -0.78
CA LEU A 52 18.29 -6.12 -1.07
C LEU A 52 18.18 -4.98 -2.09
N ALA A 53 18.94 -3.90 -1.91
CA ALA A 53 18.96 -2.75 -2.81
C ALA A 53 19.36 -3.15 -4.24
N LEU A 54 20.39 -3.98 -4.38
CA LEU A 54 20.82 -4.55 -5.67
C LEU A 54 19.70 -5.37 -6.33
N ALA A 55 18.99 -6.20 -5.56
CA ALA A 55 17.90 -7.01 -6.10
C ALA A 55 16.67 -6.19 -6.50
N LEU A 56 16.36 -5.14 -5.74
CA LEU A 56 15.27 -4.21 -6.07
C LEU A 56 15.64 -3.26 -7.22
N GLY A 57 16.94 -3.09 -7.51
CA GLY A 57 17.43 -2.08 -8.43
C GLY A 57 17.18 -0.67 -7.89
N ARG A 58 17.45 -0.48 -6.59
CA ARG A 58 17.28 0.79 -5.87
C ARG A 58 18.58 1.18 -5.15
N PRO A 59 18.78 2.47 -4.86
CA PRO A 59 19.88 2.93 -4.03
C PRO A 59 19.82 2.34 -2.62
N ALA A 60 20.97 2.05 -2.03
CA ALA A 60 21.05 1.53 -0.67
C ALA A 60 20.51 2.54 0.36
N GLU A 61 20.65 3.84 0.10
CA GLU A 61 20.13 4.91 0.95
C GLU A 61 18.61 4.91 1.02
N GLU A 62 17.96 4.59 -0.10
CA GLU A 62 16.50 4.50 -0.22
C GLU A 62 15.99 3.28 0.55
N VAL A 63 16.63 2.13 0.38
CA VAL A 63 16.33 0.93 1.18
C VAL A 63 16.56 1.17 2.67
N ALA A 64 17.66 1.81 3.04
CA ALA A 64 17.96 2.14 4.43
C ALA A 64 16.92 3.11 5.03
N ALA A 65 16.38 4.05 4.25
CA ALA A 65 15.28 4.91 4.67
C ALA A 65 14.03 4.07 4.99
N TRP A 66 13.63 3.18 4.08
CA TRP A 66 12.51 2.26 4.30
C TRP A 66 12.70 1.38 5.54
N MET A 67 13.92 0.88 5.79
CA MET A 67 14.21 0.09 6.98
C MET A 67 14.06 0.88 8.29
N ARG A 68 14.31 2.20 8.25
CA ARG A 68 14.04 3.13 9.35
C ARG A 68 12.57 3.54 9.46
N GLY A 69 11.72 3.14 8.51
CA GLY A 69 10.33 3.60 8.41
C GLY A 69 10.21 5.01 7.84
N GLU A 70 11.24 5.48 7.15
CA GLU A 70 11.28 6.76 6.47
C GLU A 70 10.99 6.55 4.98
N GLY A 71 10.18 7.42 4.38
CA GLY A 71 9.86 7.38 2.95
C GLY A 71 8.59 6.59 2.63
N GLU A 72 8.17 6.71 1.37
CA GLU A 72 7.01 6.01 0.83
C GLU A 72 7.46 4.85 -0.04
N LEU A 73 6.77 3.72 0.07
CA LEU A 73 6.97 2.60 -0.84
C LEU A 73 6.06 2.75 -2.05
N ASP A 74 6.65 2.69 -3.23
CA ASP A 74 5.90 2.56 -4.46
C ASP A 74 5.30 1.16 -4.59
N ASP A 75 4.09 1.03 -5.11
CA ASP A 75 3.43 -0.25 -5.39
C ASP A 75 4.29 -1.18 -6.27
N ASP A 76 5.06 -0.60 -7.19
CA ASP A 76 6.01 -1.33 -8.05
C ASP A 76 7.11 -2.03 -7.24
N ILE A 77 7.55 -1.42 -6.12
CA ILE A 77 8.53 -2.03 -5.22
C ILE A 77 7.91 -3.19 -4.47
N VAL A 78 6.67 -3.03 -4.00
CA VAL A 78 5.92 -4.09 -3.32
C VAL A 78 5.72 -5.27 -4.27
N MET A 79 5.28 -5.03 -5.51
CA MET A 79 5.11 -6.07 -6.53
C MET A 79 6.43 -6.78 -6.86
N LYS A 80 7.52 -6.04 -7.03
CA LYS A 80 8.84 -6.62 -7.30
C LYS A 80 9.34 -7.46 -6.12
N ALA A 81 9.21 -6.96 -4.90
CA ALA A 81 9.61 -7.67 -3.69
C ALA A 81 8.84 -9.00 -3.53
N ARG A 82 7.53 -9.00 -3.82
CA ARG A 82 6.72 -10.24 -3.86
C ARG A 82 7.25 -11.23 -4.90
N GLY A 83 7.60 -10.76 -6.10
CA GLY A 83 8.19 -11.61 -7.15
C GLY A 83 9.52 -12.24 -6.72
N ILE A 84 10.44 -11.45 -6.16
CA ILE A 84 11.74 -11.93 -5.66
C ILE A 84 11.55 -12.93 -4.52
N ALA A 85 10.61 -12.67 -3.61
CA ALA A 85 10.30 -13.58 -2.51
C ALA A 85 9.81 -14.93 -3.03
N GLN A 86 8.91 -14.93 -4.01
CA GLN A 86 8.41 -16.15 -4.64
C GLN A 86 9.54 -16.94 -5.34
N GLU A 87 10.42 -16.26 -6.07
CA GLU A 87 11.59 -16.89 -6.72
C GLU A 87 12.56 -17.52 -5.72
N ARG A 88 12.67 -16.94 -4.52
CA ARG A 88 13.53 -17.43 -3.43
C ARG A 88 12.84 -18.46 -2.52
N GLY A 89 11.55 -18.72 -2.72
CA GLY A 89 10.78 -19.63 -1.86
C GLY A 89 10.48 -19.06 -0.47
N ILE A 90 10.43 -17.73 -0.35
CA ILE A 90 10.10 -17.02 0.89
C ILE A 90 8.58 -16.80 0.90
N GLU A 91 7.91 -17.34 1.91
CA GLU A 91 6.47 -17.22 2.08
C GLU A 91 6.13 -15.85 2.67
N ILE A 92 5.26 -15.10 1.99
CA ILE A 92 4.87 -13.75 2.40
C ILE A 92 3.35 -13.69 2.47
N GLU A 93 2.83 -13.37 3.66
CA GLU A 93 1.42 -13.26 4.00
C GLU A 93 0.78 -11.97 3.49
#